data_AF-A0A928SXY8-F1
#
_entry.id   AF-A0A928SXY8-F1
#
_cell.length_a   1.000
_cell.length_b   1.000
_cell.length_c   1.000
_cell.angle_alpha   90.00
_cell.angle_beta   90.00
_cell.angle_gamma   90.00
#
_symmetry.space_group_name_H-M   'P 1'
#
loop_
_entity.id
_entity.type
_entity.pdbx_description
1 polymer ?
#
loop_
_entity_poly.entity_id
_entity_poly.type
_entity_poly.pdbx_seq_one_letter_code
_entity_poly.pdbx_strand_id
1 'polypeptide(L)'
;MTIEHIDPFAKGGPTTVDNCCLLCRPHNAHRARQVFGQDHIQNEISEARARRRQSTPPAPPAPTPAPERVVSEKVLGALVRMGFKRADARRAVEQARLCEVEPLLEPMLRATLAILTP
;
A
#
# COMPACT_ATOMS: atom_id res chain seq x y z
N MET A 1 -13.01 0.59 -4.11
CA MET A 1 -14.34 1.14 -3.80
C MET A 1 -14.84 0.47 -2.52
N THR A 2 -15.78 1.08 -1.81
CA THR A 2 -16.40 0.58 -0.58
C THR A 2 -17.93 0.68 -0.71
N ILE A 3 -18.66 -0.26 -0.10
CA ILE A 3 -20.12 -0.23 0.01
C ILE A 3 -20.46 0.55 1.28
N GLU A 4 -21.26 1.60 1.14
CA GLU A 4 -21.63 2.51 2.23
C GLU A 4 -23.14 2.67 2.29
N HIS A 5 -23.67 2.91 3.49
CA HIS A 5 -25.08 3.25 3.63
C HIS A 5 -25.33 4.73 3.26
N ILE A 6 -26.40 5.01 2.53
CA ILE A 6 -26.84 6.38 2.18
C ILE A 6 -27.27 7.10 3.46
N ASP A 7 -28.18 6.47 4.20
CA ASP A 7 -28.52 6.75 5.59
C ASP A 7 -27.65 5.89 6.50
N PRO A 8 -26.67 6.47 7.22
CA PRO A 8 -25.69 5.69 7.96
C PRO A 8 -26.32 4.78 9.00
N PHE A 9 -25.89 3.51 9.02
CA PHE A 9 -26.29 2.54 10.04
C PHE A 9 -26.10 3.06 11.48
N ALA A 10 -24.99 3.76 11.74
CA ALA A 10 -24.70 4.35 13.06
C ALA A 10 -25.70 5.44 13.50
N LYS A 11 -26.55 5.93 12.58
CA LYS A 11 -27.66 6.84 12.87
C LYS A 11 -29.04 6.16 12.80
N GLY A 12 -29.07 4.83 12.78
CA GLY A 12 -30.30 4.04 12.67
C GLY A 12 -30.77 3.81 11.22
N GLY A 13 -29.93 4.06 10.22
CA GLY A 13 -30.26 3.77 8.83
C GLY A 13 -30.47 2.27 8.58
N PRO A 14 -31.41 1.89 7.69
CA PRO A 14 -31.77 0.50 7.46
C PRO A 14 -30.68 -0.27 6.69
N THR A 15 -30.44 -1.53 7.05
CA THR A 15 -29.47 -2.41 6.36
C THR A 15 -30.11 -3.06 5.13
N THR A 16 -30.49 -2.26 4.14
CA THR A 16 -31.11 -2.72 2.88
C THR A 16 -30.23 -2.40 1.68
N VAL A 17 -30.40 -3.16 0.58
CA VAL A 17 -29.69 -2.91 -0.68
C VAL A 17 -29.99 -1.52 -1.22
N ASP A 18 -31.24 -1.07 -1.09
CA ASP A 18 -31.68 0.27 -1.53
C ASP A 18 -31.02 1.40 -0.72
N ASN A 19 -30.62 1.12 0.53
CA ASN A 19 -29.86 2.07 1.35
C ASN A 19 -28.34 1.94 1.15
N CYS A 20 -27.86 1.13 0.21
CA CYS A 20 -26.43 0.97 -0.05
C CYS A 20 -26.01 1.71 -1.33
N CYS A 21 -24.82 2.31 -1.31
CA CYS A 21 -24.17 2.92 -2.46
C CYS A 21 -22.67 2.59 -2.51
N LEU A 22 -22.02 2.86 -3.65
CA LEU A 22 -20.59 2.65 -3.82
C LEU A 22 -19.83 3.98 -3.78
N LEU A 23 -18.87 4.10 -2.86
CA LEU A 23 -17.98 5.24 -2.78
C LEU A 23 -16.52 4.82 -2.96
N CYS A 24 -15.69 5.71 -3.50
CA CYS A 24 -14.25 5.55 -3.40
C CYS A 24 -13.78 5.94 -1.98
N ARG A 25 -12.57 5.53 -1.57
CA ARG A 25 -12.07 5.83 -0.21
C ARG A 25 -12.06 7.35 0.09
N PRO A 26 -11.63 8.24 -0.82
CA PRO A 26 -11.73 9.68 -0.60
C PRO A 26 -13.17 10.19 -0.42
N HIS A 27 -14.11 9.76 -1.26
CA HIS A 27 -15.50 10.19 -1.16
C HIS A 27 -16.20 9.63 0.09
N ASN A 28 -15.91 8.40 0.47
CA ASN A 28 -16.40 7.85 1.74
C ASN A 28 -15.89 8.67 2.93
N ALA A 29 -14.59 8.93 2.99
CA ALA A 29 -14.01 9.74 4.08
C ALA A 29 -14.60 11.15 4.13
N HIS A 30 -14.86 11.77 2.97
CA HIS A 30 -15.53 13.07 2.91
C HIS A 30 -16.97 13.00 3.41
N ARG A 31 -17.76 12.02 2.97
CA ARG A 31 -19.15 11.82 3.42
C ARG A 31 -19.21 11.57 4.93
N ALA A 32 -18.32 10.74 5.47
CA ALA A 32 -18.26 10.45 6.90
C ALA A 32 -17.99 11.73 7.72
N ARG A 33 -17.06 12.59 7.28
CA ARG A 33 -16.82 13.89 7.93
C ARG A 33 -18.03 14.81 7.89
N GLN A 34 -18.75 14.87 6.77
CA GLN A 34 -19.96 15.68 6.65
C GLN A 34 -21.07 15.21 7.59
N VAL A 35 -21.20 13.90 7.80
CA VAL A 35 -22.29 13.30 8.57
C VAL A 35 -22.00 13.28 10.07
N PHE A 36 -20.77 12.93 10.46
CA PHE A 36 -20.39 12.68 11.86
C PHE A 36 -19.53 13.79 12.46
N GLY A 37 -19.00 14.70 11.64
CA GLY A 37 -18.06 15.74 12.07
C GLY A 37 -16.61 15.24 12.10
N GLN A 38 -15.68 16.19 12.01
CA GLN A 38 -14.25 15.88 11.93
C GLN A 38 -13.74 15.22 13.21
N ASP A 39 -14.13 15.73 14.38
CA ASP A 39 -13.60 15.27 15.67
C ASP A 39 -14.03 13.83 15.97
N HIS A 40 -15.29 13.48 15.69
CA HIS A 40 -15.78 12.12 15.83
C HIS A 40 -14.98 11.14 14.96
N ILE A 41 -14.73 11.50 13.70
CA ILE A 41 -13.94 10.68 12.79
C ILE A 41 -12.50 10.51 13.26
N GLN A 42 -11.87 11.57 13.79
CA GLN A 42 -10.50 11.45 14.32
C GLN A 42 -10.45 10.57 15.56
N ASN A 43 -11.42 10.71 16.47
CA ASN A 43 -11.51 9.87 17.66
C ASN A 43 -11.65 8.40 17.27
N GLU A 44 -12.59 8.06 16.39
CA GLU A 44 -12.76 6.67 15.93
C GLU A 44 -11.52 6.11 15.23
N ILE A 45 -10.84 6.91 14.41
CA ILE A 45 -9.57 6.50 13.78
C ILE A 45 -8.51 6.24 14.86
N SER A 46 -8.42 7.10 15.87
CA SER A 46 -7.44 6.95 16.95
C SER A 46 -7.70 5.70 17.79
N GLU A 47 -8.96 5.44 18.14
CA GLU A 47 -9.37 4.28 18.90
C GLU A 47 -9.18 2.99 18.11
N ALA A 48 -9.59 2.97 16.84
CA ALA A 48 -9.37 1.81 15.97
C ALA A 48 -7.87 1.47 15.84
N ARG A 49 -7.01 2.49 15.75
CA ARG A 49 -5.54 2.29 15.76
C ARG A 49 -5.05 1.75 17.10
N ALA A 50 -5.57 2.24 18.23
CA ALA A 50 -5.21 1.75 19.56
C ALA A 50 -5.64 0.28 19.74
N ARG A 51 -6.88 -0.06 19.41
CA ARG A 51 -7.41 -1.44 19.40
C ARG A 51 -6.55 -2.38 18.55
N ARG A 52 -6.13 -1.93 17.36
CA ARG A 52 -5.24 -2.71 16.48
C ARG A 52 -3.85 -2.91 17.07
N ARG A 53 -3.28 -1.89 17.73
CA ARG A 53 -1.98 -2.00 18.42
C ARG A 53 -2.02 -2.96 19.60
N GLN A 54 -3.14 -3.02 20.33
CA GLN A 54 -3.31 -3.94 21.45
C GLN A 54 -3.51 -5.39 21.01
N SER A 55 -4.23 -5.60 19.90
CA SER A 55 -4.53 -6.95 19.37
C SER A 55 -3.43 -7.56 18.52
N THR A 56 -2.51 -6.75 17.99
CA THR A 56 -1.37 -7.24 17.20
C THR A 56 -0.14 -7.26 18.10
N PRO A 57 0.41 -8.42 18.47
CA PRO A 57 1.71 -8.48 19.13
C PRO A 57 2.72 -7.71 18.28
N PRO A 58 3.63 -6.92 18.89
CA PRO A 58 4.72 -6.34 18.13
C PRO A 58 5.39 -7.47 17.36
N ALA A 59 5.41 -7.36 16.03
CA ALA A 59 6.21 -8.28 15.23
C ALA A 59 7.63 -8.23 15.80
N PRO A 60 8.28 -9.38 16.00
CA PRO A 60 9.69 -9.36 16.39
C PRO A 60 10.43 -8.45 15.41
N PRO A 61 11.39 -7.64 15.87
CA PRO A 61 12.15 -6.76 14.98
C PRO A 61 12.67 -7.63 13.84
N ALA A 62 12.14 -7.39 12.64
CA ALA A 62 12.62 -8.08 11.47
C ALA A 62 14.12 -7.80 11.38
N PRO A 63 14.95 -8.80 11.03
CA PRO A 63 16.36 -8.54 10.80
C PRO A 63 16.47 -7.41 9.80
N THR A 64 17.25 -6.38 10.13
CA THR A 64 17.48 -5.24 9.25
C THR A 64 17.91 -5.79 7.90
N PRO A 65 17.13 -5.60 6.83
CA PRO A 65 17.50 -6.17 5.55
C PRO A 65 18.84 -5.57 5.12
N ALA A 66 19.73 -6.42 4.61
CA ALA A 66 20.98 -5.95 4.03
C ALA A 66 20.68 -4.84 3.00
N PRO A 67 21.51 -3.77 2.93
CA PRO A 67 21.26 -2.62 2.08
C PRO A 67 20.98 -3.02 0.61
N GLU A 68 21.66 -4.04 0.11
CA GLU A 68 21.46 -4.62 -1.22
C GLU A 68 20.03 -5.10 -1.48
N ARG A 69 19.40 -5.74 -0.48
CA ARG A 69 18.01 -6.22 -0.57
C ARG A 69 17.04 -5.04 -0.67
N VAL A 70 17.27 -3.99 0.11
CA VAL A 70 16.45 -2.77 0.07
C VAL A 70 16.54 -2.08 -1.29
N VAL A 71 17.74 -2.01 -1.88
CA VAL A 71 17.92 -1.41 -3.20
C VAL A 71 17.27 -2.28 -4.29
N SER A 72 17.43 -3.60 -4.22
CA SER A 72 16.78 -4.55 -5.14
C SER A 72 15.25 -4.43 -5.13
N GLU A 73 14.64 -4.30 -3.95
CA GLU A 73 13.19 -4.10 -3.81
C GLU A 73 12.73 -2.76 -4.39
N LYS A 74 13.51 -1.69 -4.20
CA LYS A 74 13.23 -0.37 -4.77
C LYS A 74 13.30 -0.40 -6.31
N VAL A 75 14.32 -1.04 -6.88
CA VAL A 75 14.48 -1.20 -8.34
C VAL A 75 13.32 -2.01 -8.92
N LEU A 76 12.98 -3.16 -8.32
CA LEU A 76 11.83 -3.98 -8.74
C LEU A 76 10.53 -3.17 -8.73
N GLY A 77 10.29 -2.40 -7.66
CA GLY A 77 9.12 -1.55 -7.54
C GLY A 77 9.06 -0.43 -8.57
N ALA A 78 10.22 0.13 -8.97
CA ALA A 78 10.30 1.14 -10.02
C ALA A 78 10.00 0.55 -11.40
N LEU A 79 10.60 -0.59 -11.74
CA LEU A 79 10.38 -1.29 -13.03
C LEU A 79 8.91 -1.66 -13.22
N VAL A 80 8.25 -2.20 -12.19
CA VAL A 80 6.82 -2.53 -12.25
C VAL A 80 5.96 -1.29 -12.47
N ARG A 81 6.30 -0.16 -11.83
CA ARG A 81 5.61 1.13 -12.05
C ARG A 81 5.86 1.72 -13.43
N MET A 82 6.97 1.38 -14.08
CA MET A 82 7.25 1.72 -15.48
C MET A 82 6.56 0.80 -16.48
N GLY A 83 5.90 -0.27 -16.01
CA GLY A 83 5.08 -1.16 -16.85
C GLY A 83 5.71 -2.53 -17.14
N PHE A 84 6.91 -2.82 -16.63
CA PHE A 84 7.49 -4.15 -16.80
C PHE A 84 6.72 -5.20 -15.98
N LYS A 85 6.51 -6.39 -16.56
CA LYS A 85 5.92 -7.51 -15.84
C LYS A 85 6.81 -7.88 -14.65
N ARG A 86 6.19 -8.09 -13.49
CA ARG A 86 6.91 -8.35 -12.22
C ARG A 86 7.86 -9.54 -12.32
N ALA A 87 7.49 -10.59 -13.06
CA ALA A 87 8.35 -11.76 -13.26
C ALA A 87 9.63 -11.42 -14.03
N ASP A 88 9.51 -10.64 -15.12
CA ASP A 88 10.65 -10.23 -15.95
C ASP A 88 11.54 -9.24 -15.19
N ALA A 89 10.95 -8.25 -14.51
CA ALA A 89 11.69 -7.32 -13.67
C ALA A 89 12.46 -8.02 -12.55
N ARG A 90 11.86 -9.04 -11.91
CA ARG A 90 12.54 -9.85 -10.88
C ARG A 90 13.73 -10.61 -11.46
N ARG A 91 13.56 -11.23 -12.64
CA ARG A 91 14.64 -11.96 -13.32
C ARG A 91 15.80 -11.03 -13.68
N ALA A 92 15.51 -9.83 -14.18
CA ALA A 92 16.52 -8.84 -14.52
C ALA A 92 17.28 -8.31 -13.29
N VAL A 93 16.60 -8.05 -12.17
CA VAL A 93 17.25 -7.66 -10.91
C VAL A 93 18.21 -8.74 -10.40
N GLU A 94 17.80 -10.02 -10.47
CA GLU A 94 18.69 -11.12 -10.08
C GLU A 94 19.90 -11.23 -11.00
N GLN A 95 19.72 -11.08 -12.31
CA GLN A 95 20.81 -11.07 -13.28
C GLN A 95 21.78 -9.90 -13.05
N ALA A 96 21.27 -8.69 -12.80
CA ALA A 96 22.12 -7.54 -12.47
C ALA A 96 22.93 -7.76 -11.18
N ARG A 97 22.37 -8.46 -10.19
CA ARG A 97 23.08 -8.83 -8.95
C ARG A 97 24.22 -9.83 -9.21
N LEU A 98 24.02 -10.77 -10.12
CA LEU A 98 25.06 -11.73 -10.53
C LEU A 98 26.20 -11.05 -11.31
N CYS A 99 25.96 -9.89 -11.91
CA CYS A 99 26.98 -9.08 -12.58
C CYS A 99 27.78 -8.17 -11.61
N GLU A 100 27.64 -8.36 -10.30
CA GLU A 100 28.35 -7.60 -9.26
C GLU A 100 28.22 -6.08 -9.42
N VAL A 101 27.05 -5.61 -9.88
CA VAL A 101 26.76 -4.18 -9.99
C VAL A 101 26.70 -3.59 -8.58
N GLU A 102 27.35 -2.44 -8.41
CA GLU A 102 27.31 -1.64 -7.18
C GLU A 102 25.87 -1.58 -6.62
N PRO A 103 25.66 -1.91 -5.33
CA PRO A 103 24.33 -1.99 -4.72
C PRO A 103 23.76 -0.60 -4.39
N LEU A 104 23.95 0.34 -5.31
CA LEU A 104 23.36 1.67 -5.33
C LEU A 104 22.18 1.69 -6.29
N LEU A 105 21.22 2.57 -6.00
CA LEU A 105 19.94 2.59 -6.72
C LEU A 105 20.11 2.84 -8.23
N GLU A 106 20.92 3.83 -8.60
CA GLU A 106 21.09 4.22 -10.00
C GLU A 106 21.84 3.16 -10.84
N PRO A 107 23.02 2.66 -10.43
CA PRO A 107 23.73 1.63 -11.18
C PRO A 107 22.88 0.37 -11.39
N MET A 108 22.19 -0.09 -10.33
CA MET A 108 21.36 -1.28 -10.42
C MET A 108 20.11 -1.04 -11.29
N LEU A 109 19.51 0.15 -11.27
CA LEU A 109 18.40 0.49 -12.18
C LEU A 109 18.86 0.55 -13.65
N ARG A 110 20.02 1.15 -13.93
CA ARG A 110 20.58 1.20 -15.29
C ARG A 110 20.90 -0.20 -15.83
N ALA A 111 21.57 -1.03 -15.03
CA ALA A 111 21.91 -2.40 -15.41
C ALA A 111 20.66 -3.26 -15.66
N THR A 112 19.64 -3.16 -14.80
CA THR A 112 18.39 -3.92 -14.98
C THR A 112 17.59 -3.45 -16.20
N LEU A 113 17.58 -2.16 -16.51
CA LEU A 113 16.97 -1.66 -17.75
C LEU A 113 17.72 -2.19 -18.99
N ALA A 114 19.05 -2.19 -18.99
CA ALA A 114 19.83 -2.75 -20.10
C ALA A 114 19.53 -4.23 -20.37
N ILE A 115 19.21 -5.01 -19.32
CA ILE A 115 18.79 -6.42 -19.45
C ILE A 115 17.37 -6.54 -20.03
N LEU A 116 16.47 -5.62 -19.68
CA LEU A 116 15.06 -5.65 -20.10
C LEU A 116 14.81 -5.06 -21.49
N THR A 117 15.70 -4.18 -21.94
CA THR A 117 15.65 -3.50 -23.25
C THR A 117 17.00 -3.64 -23.95
N PRO A 118 17.33 -4.85 -24.44
CA PRO A 118 18.62 -5.12 -25.09
C PRO A 118 18.78 -4.34 -26.41
#